data_AF-A0A315VF71-F1
#
_entry.id   AF-A0A315VF71-F1
#
_cell.length_a   1.000
_cell.length_b   1.000
_cell.length_c   1.000
_cell.angle_alpha   90.00
_cell.angle_beta   90.00
_cell.angle_gamma   90.00
#
_symmetry.space_group_name_H-M   'P 1'
#
loop_
_entity.id
_entity.type
_entity.pdbx_description
1 polymer ?
#
loop_
_entity_poly.entity_id
_entity_poly.type
_entity_poly.pdbx_seq_one_letter_code
_entity_poly.pdbx_strand_id
1 'polypeptide(L)'
;MSSVYQGSQRFRSSSSQPVGLSEVLEASFWSSLLSLCILRMFLMVGNRLPCLMTAVTCNGVQNSPGGGLRTEVFTVKGSRNSAQGYNHEVDDGLMRFFERCRGYVEGVENNHTALLEVEKFKHGEEMQAVRRRLAEKLGLSLHLLTPDLVEAAFFICSYELSIKSIHSPWCFLFDESDAKVLEYSFDLKQFWKRSHGHSISSLSSCPLFHHIFRTLDKAGRPRRSTEAAPEPASVLVGHAETLIPLISLLGLYKDQTLPTASNYHTQHGRSFRTSRIIPYAANLLFVLYDCQRGPRLQLLINETPLHFPNFQTEDAPLYRDVRAAYRYLLDGCDFNRECERKPKSRGPNIEL
;
A
#
# COMPACT_ATOMS: atom_id res chain seq x y z
N MET A 1 -33.85 23.32 3.69
CA MET A 1 -33.50 22.24 4.64
C MET A 1 -32.16 21.69 4.22
N SER A 2 -31.13 21.92 5.04
CA SER A 2 -29.73 21.55 4.77
C SER A 2 -29.24 20.61 5.88
N SER A 3 -28.03 20.04 5.75
CA SER A 3 -27.51 18.88 6.52
C SER A 3 -28.14 17.56 6.04
N VAL A 4 -27.49 16.41 5.87
CA VAL A 4 -26.28 15.76 6.45
C VAL A 4 -25.65 14.92 5.31
N TYR A 5 -24.34 14.61 5.14
CA TYR A 5 -23.08 14.77 5.90
C TYR A 5 -21.91 15.10 4.91
N GLN A 6 -20.72 15.42 5.42
CA GLN A 6 -19.43 15.21 4.75
C GLN A 6 -18.61 14.20 5.56
N GLY A 7 -17.97 13.23 4.90
CA GLY A 7 -17.24 12.11 5.51
C GLY A 7 -15.72 12.23 5.54
N SER A 8 -15.16 13.43 5.36
CA SER A 8 -13.73 13.68 5.65
C SER A 8 -13.62 14.12 7.12
N GLN A 9 -13.50 13.15 8.03
CA GLN A 9 -13.30 13.46 9.44
C GLN A 9 -11.85 13.84 9.71
N ARG A 10 -11.58 15.14 9.65
CA ARG A 10 -10.47 15.75 10.36
C ARG A 10 -10.76 15.58 11.87
N PHE A 11 -10.16 14.58 12.51
CA PHE A 11 -10.40 14.28 13.92
C PHE A 11 -10.14 15.52 14.79
N ARG A 12 -11.18 15.99 15.48
CA ARG A 12 -11.02 16.97 16.57
C ARG A 12 -10.61 16.23 17.82
N SER A 13 -9.36 16.39 18.21
CA SER A 13 -8.77 15.83 19.43
C SER A 13 -9.59 16.18 20.69
N SER A 14 -10.18 15.18 21.34
CA SER A 14 -10.71 15.32 22.70
C SER A 14 -9.58 15.24 23.72
N SER A 15 -8.97 16.40 24.00
CA SER A 15 -8.20 16.73 25.22
C SER A 15 -7.44 15.60 25.94
N SER A 16 -6.20 15.32 25.50
CA SER A 16 -5.06 15.03 26.40
C SER A 16 -3.76 14.72 25.65
N GLN A 17 -3.81 14.24 24.40
CA GLN A 17 -2.61 14.04 23.57
C GLN A 17 -2.35 15.19 22.60
N PRO A 18 -1.08 15.50 22.28
CA PRO A 18 -0.73 16.42 21.19
C PRO A 18 -1.17 15.84 19.85
N VAL A 19 -1.68 16.69 18.97
CA VAL A 19 -2.29 16.31 17.69
C VAL A 19 -1.39 15.42 16.83
N GLY A 20 -0.08 15.70 16.79
CA GLY A 20 0.88 14.92 16.02
C GLY A 20 1.08 13.47 16.52
N LEU A 21 0.80 13.16 17.79
CA LEU A 21 0.83 11.78 18.26
C LEU A 21 -0.36 10.98 17.70
N SER A 22 -1.55 11.57 17.61
CA SER A 22 -2.71 10.93 16.94
C SER A 22 -2.43 10.71 15.46
N GLU A 23 -1.89 11.73 14.76
CA GLU A 23 -1.54 11.61 13.34
C GLU A 23 -0.49 10.52 13.07
N VAL A 24 0.45 10.30 13.99
CA VAL A 24 1.50 9.26 13.86
C VAL A 24 1.03 7.90 14.39
N LEU A 25 0.15 7.81 15.41
CA LEU A 25 -0.46 6.54 15.88
C LEU A 25 -1.57 6.02 14.97
N GLU A 26 -2.26 6.92 14.27
CA GLU A 26 -2.97 6.59 13.06
C GLU A 26 -1.91 6.10 12.07
N ALA A 27 -1.27 6.96 11.31
CA ALA A 27 -0.43 6.57 10.18
C ALA A 27 0.47 5.31 10.45
N SER A 28 1.33 5.31 11.47
CA SER A 28 2.45 4.35 11.62
C SER A 28 2.06 2.91 11.89
N PHE A 29 0.89 2.68 12.48
CA PHE A 29 0.39 1.33 12.72
C PHE A 29 -0.14 0.69 11.45
N TRP A 30 -0.59 1.50 10.49
CA TRP A 30 -1.54 1.03 9.49
C TRP A 30 -0.94 0.15 8.40
N SER A 31 0.38 -0.04 8.44
CA SER A 31 1.17 -0.91 7.58
C SER A 31 1.58 -2.23 8.25
N SER A 32 1.17 -2.46 9.50
CA SER A 32 1.61 -3.56 10.36
C SER A 32 0.62 -4.74 10.42
N LEU A 33 0.92 -5.80 9.66
CA LEU A 33 0.49 -7.19 9.89
C LEU A 33 -1.00 -7.57 9.72
N LEU A 34 -1.93 -6.66 9.41
CA LEU A 34 -3.34 -7.05 9.16
C LEU A 34 -4.15 -6.15 8.20
N SER A 35 -3.48 -5.32 7.40
CA SER A 35 -4.16 -4.37 6.53
C SER A 35 -4.76 -5.07 5.30
N LEU A 36 -6.08 -5.26 5.29
CA LEU A 36 -6.81 -5.38 4.02
C LEU A 36 -6.59 -4.09 3.22
N CYS A 37 -5.99 -4.22 2.05
CA CYS A 37 -5.82 -3.15 1.08
C CYS A 37 -6.78 -3.40 -0.10
N ILE A 38 -7.58 -2.39 -0.46
CA ILE A 38 -8.59 -2.50 -1.51
C ILE A 38 -8.09 -1.75 -2.76
N LEU A 39 -7.49 -2.49 -3.68
CA LEU A 39 -7.11 -2.00 -5.01
C LEU A 39 -8.38 -1.85 -5.86
N ARG A 40 -9.04 -0.68 -5.80
CA ARG A 40 -10.26 -0.38 -6.57
C ARG A 40 -9.91 0.20 -7.94
N MET A 41 -10.16 -0.54 -9.02
CA MET A 41 -10.08 0.02 -10.38
C MET A 41 -11.46 0.44 -10.89
N PHE A 42 -11.63 1.75 -11.11
CA PHE A 42 -12.88 2.35 -11.57
C PHE A 42 -12.82 2.69 -13.06
N LEU A 43 -13.77 2.19 -13.84
CA LEU A 43 -13.89 2.46 -15.28
C LEU A 43 -15.17 3.25 -15.58
N MET A 44 -15.04 4.57 -15.64
CA MET A 44 -16.14 5.49 -15.93
C MET A 44 -16.20 5.84 -17.42
N VAL A 45 -16.83 4.98 -18.24
CA VAL A 45 -17.13 5.26 -19.65
C VAL A 45 -18.42 6.10 -19.75
N GLY A 46 -18.29 7.42 -19.57
CA GLY A 46 -19.40 8.37 -19.61
C GLY A 46 -19.47 9.18 -20.91
N ASN A 47 -20.62 9.18 -21.59
CA ASN A 47 -20.81 9.96 -22.82
C ASN A 47 -21.01 11.46 -22.51
N ARG A 48 -20.06 12.29 -23.00
CA ARG A 48 -20.11 13.77 -23.15
C ARG A 48 -20.22 14.64 -21.87
N LEU A 49 -19.05 15.14 -21.43
CA LEU A 49 -18.79 16.43 -20.73
C LEU A 49 -19.37 16.66 -19.31
N PRO A 50 -18.57 17.27 -18.41
CA PRO A 50 -17.19 16.91 -18.07
C PRO A 50 -17.18 15.57 -17.29
N CYS A 51 -16.02 14.96 -17.08
CA CYS A 51 -15.89 13.63 -16.47
C CYS A 51 -16.46 13.57 -15.03
N LEU A 52 -17.74 13.22 -14.89
CA LEU A 52 -18.40 13.04 -13.60
C LEU A 52 -17.92 11.74 -12.95
N MET A 53 -17.72 11.75 -11.63
CA MET A 53 -17.24 10.62 -10.84
C MET A 53 -18.42 9.99 -10.07
N THR A 54 -18.57 8.66 -10.17
CA THR A 54 -19.53 7.90 -9.35
C THR A 54 -18.74 6.84 -8.57
N ALA A 55 -18.46 7.13 -7.30
CA ALA A 55 -17.76 6.20 -6.43
C ALA A 55 -18.69 5.03 -6.04
N VAL A 56 -18.20 3.79 -6.14
CA VAL A 56 -18.85 2.63 -5.53
C VAL A 56 -18.18 2.35 -4.19
N THR A 57 -18.89 2.64 -3.10
CA THR A 57 -18.49 2.27 -1.75
C THR A 57 -18.83 0.80 -1.51
N CYS A 58 -17.82 -0.07 -1.45
CA CYS A 58 -18.00 -1.42 -0.90
C CYS A 58 -18.16 -1.32 0.62
N ASN A 59 -19.36 -1.57 1.12
CA ASN A 59 -19.66 -1.73 2.54
C ASN A 59 -19.67 -3.21 2.92
N GLY A 60 -18.91 -3.58 3.95
CA GLY A 60 -19.04 -4.86 4.66
C GLY A 60 -18.23 -6.03 4.09
N VAL A 61 -17.22 -6.45 4.84
CA VAL A 61 -16.70 -7.84 4.79
C VAL A 61 -17.60 -8.68 5.69
N GLN A 62 -18.20 -9.75 5.16
CA GLN A 62 -18.91 -10.73 5.99
C GLN A 62 -17.92 -11.79 6.51
N ASN A 63 -17.78 -11.87 7.84
CA ASN A 63 -16.97 -12.91 8.47
C ASN A 63 -17.54 -14.31 8.19
N SER A 64 -16.81 -15.10 7.41
CA SER A 64 -17.02 -16.55 7.34
C SER A 64 -16.29 -17.24 8.52
N PRO A 65 -16.94 -18.11 9.29
CA PRO A 65 -16.30 -18.78 10.42
C PRO A 65 -15.42 -19.95 9.95
N GLY A 66 -14.11 -19.87 10.20
CA GLY A 66 -13.17 -20.98 10.01
C GLY A 66 -12.35 -20.92 8.71
N GLY A 67 -11.18 -20.29 8.79
CA GLY A 67 -10.20 -20.20 7.70
C GLY A 67 -9.41 -18.90 7.76
N GLY A 68 -8.11 -18.92 7.44
CA GLY A 68 -7.27 -17.72 7.44
C GLY A 68 -7.71 -16.67 6.41
N LEU A 69 -7.21 -15.43 6.56
CA LEU A 69 -7.57 -14.30 5.70
C LEU A 69 -7.37 -14.64 4.21
N ARG A 70 -8.46 -14.56 3.44
CA ARG A 70 -8.50 -14.81 1.99
C ARG A 70 -8.42 -13.49 1.22
N THR A 71 -7.85 -13.54 0.02
CA THR A 71 -7.81 -12.40 -0.90
C THR A 71 -8.82 -12.58 -2.03
N GLU A 72 -9.56 -11.52 -2.35
CA GLU A 72 -10.82 -11.62 -3.12
C GLU A 72 -10.82 -10.70 -4.35
N VAL A 73 -11.32 -11.19 -5.47
CA VAL A 73 -11.43 -10.47 -6.74
C VAL A 73 -12.90 -10.29 -7.07
N PHE A 74 -13.33 -9.04 -7.19
CA PHE A 74 -14.70 -8.66 -7.52
C PHE A 74 -14.77 -7.95 -8.86
N THR A 75 -15.63 -8.45 -9.75
CA THR A 75 -15.90 -7.83 -11.05
C THR A 75 -17.37 -7.45 -11.14
N VAL A 76 -17.63 -6.15 -11.29
CA VAL A 76 -19.00 -5.63 -11.41
C VAL A 76 -19.40 -5.67 -12.88
N LYS A 77 -20.52 -6.34 -13.21
CA LYS A 77 -21.08 -6.37 -14.56
C LYS A 77 -22.23 -5.37 -14.67
N GLY A 78 -22.18 -4.50 -15.67
CA GLY A 78 -23.27 -3.57 -15.97
C GLY A 78 -24.38 -4.24 -16.78
N SER A 79 -25.49 -4.61 -16.14
CA SER A 79 -26.73 -4.98 -16.84
C SER A 79 -27.71 -3.81 -16.87
N ARG A 80 -28.41 -3.62 -18.00
CA ARG A 80 -29.49 -2.62 -18.15
C ARG A 80 -30.87 -3.11 -17.68
N ASN A 81 -31.01 -4.38 -17.31
CA ASN A 81 -32.23 -4.93 -16.72
C ASN A 81 -31.89 -6.09 -15.77
N SER A 82 -32.65 -6.18 -14.67
CA SER A 82 -32.64 -7.24 -13.64
C SER A 82 -31.31 -7.51 -12.90
N ALA A 83 -31.37 -7.48 -11.56
CA ALA A 83 -30.37 -7.92 -10.58
C ALA A 83 -28.91 -7.50 -10.80
N GLN A 84 -28.36 -6.70 -9.89
CA GLN A 84 -26.97 -6.23 -9.90
C GLN A 84 -26.00 -7.37 -9.48
N GLY A 85 -25.80 -8.34 -10.38
CA GLY A 85 -24.90 -9.47 -10.17
C GLY A 85 -23.43 -9.06 -10.28
N TYR A 86 -22.71 -9.14 -9.16
CA TYR A 86 -21.25 -9.13 -9.15
C TYR A 86 -20.73 -10.56 -9.34
N ASN A 87 -19.62 -10.72 -10.08
CA ASN A 87 -18.88 -11.96 -10.08
C ASN A 87 -17.77 -11.86 -9.03
N HIS A 88 -17.61 -12.90 -8.21
CA HIS A 88 -16.57 -12.99 -7.19
C HIS A 88 -15.70 -14.23 -7.44
N GLU A 89 -14.39 -14.06 -7.37
CA GLU A 89 -13.38 -15.09 -7.57
C GLU A 89 -12.26 -14.93 -6.52
N VAL A 90 -11.67 -16.03 -6.06
CA VAL A 90 -10.52 -16.01 -5.14
C VAL A 90 -9.30 -16.40 -5.94
N ASP A 91 -8.41 -15.44 -6.22
CA ASP A 91 -7.16 -15.66 -6.96
C ASP A 91 -5.94 -15.26 -6.11
N ASP A 92 -5.55 -16.19 -5.23
CA ASP A 92 -4.32 -16.07 -4.44
C ASP A 92 -3.05 -16.09 -5.32
N GLY A 93 -3.12 -16.58 -6.57
CA GLY A 93 -2.00 -16.50 -7.51
C GLY A 93 -1.72 -15.07 -7.97
N LEU A 94 -2.79 -14.31 -8.19
CA LEU A 94 -2.75 -12.90 -8.53
C LEU A 94 -2.50 -11.99 -7.32
N MET A 95 -3.10 -12.28 -6.16
CA MET A 95 -3.11 -11.37 -5.02
C MET A 95 -2.06 -11.69 -3.94
N ARG A 96 -1.53 -12.92 -3.90
CA ARG A 96 -0.48 -13.37 -2.96
C ARG A 96 0.77 -13.86 -3.71
N PHE A 97 1.09 -13.24 -4.85
CA PHE A 97 2.24 -13.57 -5.71
C PHE A 97 3.56 -13.72 -4.95
N PHE A 98 3.76 -12.95 -3.88
CA PHE A 98 4.99 -12.91 -3.08
C PHE A 98 5.25 -14.24 -2.35
N GLU A 99 4.20 -14.96 -1.93
CA GLU A 99 4.34 -16.28 -1.25
C GLU A 99 4.84 -17.37 -2.21
N ARG A 100 4.55 -17.21 -3.50
CA ARG A 100 4.95 -18.15 -4.57
C ARG A 100 6.27 -17.77 -5.23
N CYS A 101 6.81 -16.59 -4.93
CA CYS A 101 8.02 -16.09 -5.55
C CYS A 101 9.27 -16.60 -4.84
N ARG A 102 9.83 -17.75 -5.26
CA ARG A 102 10.97 -18.39 -4.57
C ARG A 102 12.16 -17.45 -4.37
N GLY A 103 12.55 -16.68 -5.40
CA GLY A 103 13.65 -15.71 -5.31
C GLY A 103 13.43 -14.62 -4.26
N TYR A 104 12.17 -14.23 -4.03
CA TYR A 104 11.79 -13.34 -2.93
C TYR A 104 11.85 -14.06 -1.57
N VAL A 105 11.26 -15.26 -1.48
CA VAL A 105 11.18 -16.04 -0.24
C VAL A 105 12.57 -16.44 0.28
N GLU A 106 13.42 -16.99 -0.59
CA GLU A 106 14.80 -17.38 -0.26
C GLU A 106 15.74 -16.18 -0.14
N GLY A 107 15.58 -15.17 -1.01
CA GLY A 107 16.50 -14.03 -1.10
C GLY A 107 16.25 -12.91 -0.08
N VAL A 108 15.00 -12.77 0.41
CA VAL A 108 14.57 -11.67 1.29
C VAL A 108 13.80 -12.15 2.51
N GLU A 109 12.69 -12.90 2.34
CA GLU A 109 11.81 -13.28 3.47
C GLU A 109 12.53 -14.09 4.54
N ASN A 110 13.30 -15.10 4.11
CA ASN A 110 14.06 -16.01 4.97
C ASN A 110 15.53 -15.61 5.13
N ASN A 111 15.95 -14.48 4.55
CA ASN A 111 17.35 -14.05 4.53
C ASN A 111 17.58 -12.94 5.56
N HIS A 112 18.17 -13.28 6.71
CA HIS A 112 18.50 -12.31 7.76
C HIS A 112 19.39 -11.14 7.27
N THR A 113 20.27 -11.36 6.28
CA THR A 113 21.12 -10.29 5.73
C THR A 113 20.33 -9.26 4.92
N ALA A 114 19.17 -9.63 4.36
CA ALA A 114 18.32 -8.74 3.59
C ALA A 114 17.63 -7.66 4.44
N LEU A 115 17.55 -7.89 5.76
CA LEU A 115 16.89 -7.00 6.75
C LEU A 115 17.88 -6.40 7.74
N LEU A 116 19.19 -6.38 7.41
CA LEU A 116 20.25 -5.92 8.32
C LEU A 116 20.04 -4.47 8.82
N GLU A 117 19.52 -3.57 7.98
CA GLU A 117 19.22 -2.19 8.39
C GLU A 117 18.06 -2.11 9.40
N VAL A 118 17.09 -3.02 9.32
CA VAL A 118 16.00 -3.13 10.31
C VAL A 118 16.57 -3.55 11.67
N GLU A 119 17.41 -4.58 11.67
CA GLU A 119 18.00 -5.14 12.89
C GLU A 119 18.98 -4.17 13.56
N LYS A 120 19.77 -3.44 12.76
CA LYS A 120 20.62 -2.34 13.24
C LYS A 120 19.78 -1.23 13.90
N PHE A 121 18.71 -0.76 13.26
CA PHE A 121 17.90 0.34 13.79
C PHE A 121 17.16 -0.06 15.07
N LYS A 122 16.60 -1.27 15.10
CA LYS A 122 15.95 -1.87 16.27
C LYS A 122 16.86 -1.91 17.52
N HIS A 123 18.17 -2.00 17.33
CA HIS A 123 19.17 -1.95 18.40
C HIS A 123 19.89 -0.59 18.52
N GLY A 124 19.61 0.36 17.63
CA GLY A 124 20.23 1.68 17.52
C GLY A 124 19.78 2.66 18.61
N GLU A 125 20.49 3.79 18.70
CA GLU A 125 20.37 4.76 19.79
C GLU A 125 18.95 5.29 19.97
N GLU A 126 18.25 5.54 18.87
CA GLU A 126 16.88 6.04 18.83
C GLU A 126 15.92 5.07 19.51
N MET A 127 15.99 3.78 19.16
CA MET A 127 15.16 2.74 19.78
C MET A 127 15.56 2.49 21.24
N GLN A 128 16.86 2.57 21.58
CA GLN A 128 17.31 2.53 22.99
C GLN A 128 16.81 3.73 23.80
N ALA A 129 16.60 4.90 23.18
CA ALA A 129 16.03 6.06 23.85
C ALA A 129 14.54 5.88 24.14
N VAL A 130 13.76 5.33 23.19
CA VAL A 130 12.34 4.95 23.42
C VAL A 130 12.24 3.92 24.54
N ARG A 131 13.05 2.85 24.50
CA ARG A 131 13.07 1.81 25.55
C ARG A 131 13.33 2.39 26.95
N ARG A 132 14.27 3.34 27.08
CA ARG A 132 14.55 4.00 28.37
C ARG A 132 13.35 4.80 28.87
N ARG A 133 12.75 5.66 28.03
CA ARG A 133 11.56 6.44 28.39
C ARG A 133 10.37 5.56 28.80
N LEU A 134 10.13 4.46 28.08
CA LEU A 134 9.06 3.51 28.43
C LEU A 134 9.34 2.81 29.77
N ALA A 135 10.58 2.36 29.99
CA ALA A 135 10.99 1.69 31.23
C ALA A 135 10.85 2.61 32.44
N GLU A 136 11.24 3.88 32.31
CA GLU A 136 11.06 4.92 33.32
C GLU A 136 9.56 5.16 33.61
N LYS A 137 8.73 5.36 32.58
CA LYS A 137 7.27 5.53 32.73
C LYS A 137 6.58 4.34 33.43
N LEU A 138 7.07 3.12 33.21
CA LEU A 138 6.51 1.88 33.76
C LEU A 138 7.12 1.46 35.10
N GLY A 139 8.19 2.13 35.57
CA GLY A 139 8.95 1.71 36.76
C GLY A 139 9.66 0.36 36.59
N LEU A 140 9.98 -0.03 35.35
CA LEU A 140 10.59 -1.33 35.02
C LEU A 140 12.10 -1.18 34.79
N SER A 141 12.84 -2.26 35.02
CA SER A 141 14.25 -2.31 34.62
C SER A 141 14.39 -2.55 33.11
N LEU A 142 15.29 -1.81 32.46
CA LEU A 142 15.49 -1.81 31.00
C LEU A 142 15.74 -3.20 30.39
N HIS A 143 16.31 -4.14 31.16
CA HIS A 143 16.57 -5.50 30.71
C HIS A 143 15.30 -6.34 30.50
N LEU A 144 14.20 -6.00 31.16
CA LEU A 144 12.90 -6.68 31.01
C LEU A 144 12.12 -6.21 29.77
N LEU A 145 12.45 -5.04 29.24
CA LEU A 145 11.74 -4.41 28.13
C LEU A 145 12.57 -4.51 26.84
N THR A 146 12.39 -5.57 26.05
CA THR A 146 13.05 -5.73 24.74
C THR A 146 12.49 -4.75 23.69
N PRO A 147 13.20 -4.48 22.57
CA PRO A 147 12.64 -3.68 21.48
C PRO A 147 11.32 -4.25 20.93
N ASP A 148 11.19 -5.58 20.83
CA ASP A 148 9.94 -6.23 20.40
C ASP A 148 8.75 -5.96 21.33
N LEU A 149 8.99 -5.84 22.64
CA LEU A 149 7.94 -5.47 23.60
C LEU A 149 7.53 -4.00 23.47
N VAL A 150 8.44 -3.11 23.07
CA VAL A 150 8.12 -1.71 22.74
C VAL A 150 7.26 -1.64 21.47
N GLU A 151 7.67 -2.33 20.41
CA GLU A 151 6.87 -2.41 19.17
C GLU A 151 5.49 -3.04 19.45
N ALA A 152 5.40 -4.10 20.25
CA ALA A 152 4.14 -4.72 20.62
C ALA A 152 3.22 -3.77 21.41
N ALA A 153 3.74 -3.03 22.40
CA ALA A 153 2.95 -2.05 23.15
C ALA A 153 2.42 -0.92 22.25
N PHE A 154 3.22 -0.47 21.27
CA PHE A 154 2.81 0.52 20.27
C PHE A 154 1.70 -0.01 19.36
N PHE A 155 1.82 -1.25 18.89
CA PHE A 155 0.79 -1.89 18.07
C PHE A 155 -0.50 -2.17 18.84
N ILE A 156 -0.45 -2.51 20.14
CA ILE A 156 -1.66 -2.68 20.95
C ILE A 156 -2.42 -1.36 21.08
N CYS A 157 -1.74 -0.27 21.46
CA CYS A 157 -2.33 1.08 21.47
C CYS A 157 -3.05 1.37 20.15
N SER A 158 -2.35 1.15 19.05
CA SER A 158 -2.82 1.59 17.74
C SER A 158 -3.94 0.71 17.18
N TYR A 159 -3.94 -0.60 17.49
CA TYR A 159 -5.07 -1.50 17.20
C TYR A 159 -6.33 -1.06 17.94
N GLU A 160 -6.20 -0.75 19.23
CA GLU A 160 -7.35 -0.32 20.04
C GLU A 160 -7.87 1.05 19.60
N LEU A 161 -6.98 1.96 19.18
CA LEU A 161 -7.36 3.24 18.61
C LEU A 161 -8.07 3.08 17.26
N SER A 162 -7.49 2.39 16.29
CA SER A 162 -8.01 2.39 14.91
C SER A 162 -9.20 1.46 14.68
N ILE A 163 -9.28 0.33 15.40
CA ILE A 163 -10.33 -0.69 15.18
C ILE A 163 -11.45 -0.59 16.23
N LYS A 164 -11.12 -0.25 17.49
CA LYS A 164 -12.14 -0.11 18.55
C LYS A 164 -12.53 1.33 18.84
N SER A 165 -11.84 2.34 18.28
CA SER A 165 -11.97 3.75 18.66
C SER A 165 -11.69 4.00 20.15
N ILE A 166 -10.83 3.18 20.77
CA ILE A 166 -10.47 3.26 22.18
C ILE A 166 -9.09 3.90 22.31
N HIS A 167 -9.03 5.04 23.00
CA HIS A 167 -7.77 5.60 23.46
C HIS A 167 -7.28 4.83 24.70
N SER A 168 -6.46 3.81 24.49
CA SER A 168 -6.12 2.87 25.57
C SER A 168 -4.88 3.29 26.37
N PRO A 169 -4.69 2.76 27.60
CA PRO A 169 -3.55 3.12 28.44
C PRO A 169 -2.17 2.93 27.78
N TRP A 170 -2.06 1.98 26.84
CA TRP A 170 -0.88 1.75 26.02
C TRP A 170 -0.45 2.99 25.23
N CYS A 171 -1.39 3.84 24.82
CA CYS A 171 -1.12 5.06 24.06
C CYS A 171 -0.47 6.17 24.91
N PHE A 172 -0.65 6.19 26.22
CA PHE A 172 0.04 7.17 27.10
C PHE A 172 1.52 6.83 27.34
N LEU A 173 1.95 5.60 27.00
CA LEU A 173 3.35 5.20 27.11
C LEU A 173 4.24 5.94 26.11
N PHE A 174 3.69 6.37 24.98
CA PHE A 174 4.43 7.00 23.87
C PHE A 174 4.15 8.50 23.76
N ASP A 175 5.16 9.28 23.35
CA ASP A 175 4.97 10.62 22.82
C ASP A 175 5.18 10.68 21.28
N GLU A 176 4.97 11.85 20.67
CA GLU A 176 5.12 12.02 19.22
C GLU A 176 6.55 11.73 18.71
N SER A 177 7.57 11.94 19.55
CA SER A 177 8.96 11.62 19.19
C SER A 177 9.22 10.12 19.25
N ASP A 178 8.66 9.41 20.23
CA ASP A 178 8.67 7.94 20.28
C ASP A 178 7.98 7.35 19.05
N ALA A 179 6.79 7.87 18.72
CA ALA A 179 5.98 7.39 17.61
C ALA A 179 6.70 7.57 16.26
N LYS A 180 7.44 8.67 16.06
CA LYS A 180 8.26 8.90 14.85
C LYS A 180 9.44 7.94 14.72
N VAL A 181 10.06 7.52 15.84
CA VAL A 181 11.10 6.48 15.83
C VAL A 181 10.49 5.12 15.45
N LEU A 182 9.34 4.78 16.02
CA LEU A 182 8.64 3.52 15.73
C LEU A 182 8.10 3.47 14.30
N GLU A 183 7.59 4.58 13.77
CA GLU A 183 7.24 4.74 12.36
C GLU A 183 8.43 4.44 11.45
N TYR A 184 9.61 4.97 11.76
CA TYR A 184 10.79 4.77 10.95
C TYR A 184 11.35 3.35 11.03
N SER A 185 11.30 2.71 12.21
CA SER A 185 11.57 1.26 12.36
C SER A 185 10.69 0.45 11.41
N PHE A 186 9.41 0.81 11.33
CA PHE A 186 8.46 0.11 10.48
C PHE A 186 8.63 0.40 8.98
N ASP A 187 8.91 1.65 8.62
CA ASP A 187 9.23 2.03 7.24
C ASP A 187 10.48 1.31 6.75
N LEU A 188 11.54 1.22 7.56
CA LEU A 188 12.72 0.40 7.25
C LEU A 188 12.33 -1.06 7.00
N LYS A 189 11.49 -1.64 7.87
CA LYS A 189 11.02 -3.02 7.73
C LYS A 189 10.30 -3.25 6.41
N GLN A 190 9.37 -2.39 6.00
CA GLN A 190 8.68 -2.55 4.71
C GLN A 190 9.54 -2.15 3.51
N PHE A 191 10.42 -1.17 3.66
CA PHE A 191 11.31 -0.73 2.59
C PHE A 191 12.25 -1.87 2.18
N TRP A 192 12.95 -2.43 3.17
CA TRP A 192 13.93 -3.51 2.98
C TRP A 192 13.28 -4.87 2.79
N LYS A 193 12.04 -5.10 3.24
CA LYS A 193 11.35 -6.37 3.00
C LYS A 193 10.52 -6.38 1.72
N ARG A 194 9.66 -5.40 1.49
CA ARG A 194 8.59 -5.45 0.46
C ARG A 194 8.75 -4.43 -0.69
N SER A 195 9.66 -3.47 -0.58
CA SER A 195 9.78 -2.34 -1.52
C SER A 195 11.15 -2.28 -2.21
N HIS A 196 11.64 -1.07 -2.49
CA HIS A 196 12.86 -0.75 -3.27
C HIS A 196 14.17 -1.24 -2.65
N GLY A 197 14.17 -1.78 -1.42
CA GLY A 197 15.36 -2.35 -0.80
C GLY A 197 15.95 -3.54 -1.57
N HIS A 198 15.10 -4.36 -2.23
CA HIS A 198 15.54 -5.43 -3.13
C HIS A 198 14.65 -5.48 -4.38
N SER A 199 15.26 -5.54 -5.57
CA SER A 199 14.51 -5.55 -6.84
C SER A 199 13.57 -6.75 -6.99
N ILE A 200 13.88 -7.90 -6.39
CA ILE A 200 13.01 -9.07 -6.42
C ILE A 200 11.69 -8.85 -5.68
N SER A 201 11.66 -7.99 -4.66
CA SER A 201 10.45 -7.67 -3.91
C SER A 201 9.42 -7.01 -4.84
N SER A 202 9.79 -5.97 -5.59
CA SER A 202 8.90 -5.34 -6.57
C SER A 202 8.61 -6.23 -7.78
N LEU A 203 9.61 -6.93 -8.33
CA LEU A 203 9.44 -7.85 -9.47
C LEU A 203 8.50 -9.02 -9.18
N SER A 204 8.35 -9.45 -7.92
CA SER A 204 7.35 -10.46 -7.56
C SER A 204 5.92 -10.07 -7.98
N SER A 205 5.63 -8.77 -8.12
CA SER A 205 4.31 -8.26 -8.52
C SER A 205 4.02 -8.21 -10.03
N CYS A 206 4.91 -8.74 -10.90
CA CYS A 206 4.66 -8.82 -12.35
C CYS A 206 3.24 -9.35 -12.70
N PRO A 207 2.68 -10.40 -12.06
CA PRO A 207 1.35 -10.92 -12.41
C PRO A 207 0.24 -9.88 -12.22
N LEU A 208 0.29 -9.13 -11.12
CA LEU A 208 -0.69 -8.10 -10.79
C LEU A 208 -0.55 -6.88 -11.69
N PHE A 209 0.68 -6.45 -11.95
CA PHE A 209 0.98 -5.38 -12.91
C PHE A 209 0.43 -5.71 -14.32
N HIS A 210 0.70 -6.90 -14.84
CA HIS A 210 0.17 -7.36 -16.13
C HIS A 210 -1.35 -7.48 -16.12
N HIS A 211 -1.95 -7.94 -15.02
CA HIS A 211 -3.41 -8.00 -14.90
C HIS A 211 -4.02 -6.60 -15.05
N ILE A 212 -3.52 -5.60 -14.32
CA ILE A 212 -4.01 -4.22 -14.36
C ILE A 212 -3.94 -3.67 -15.79
N PHE A 213 -2.77 -3.70 -16.42
CA PHE A 213 -2.60 -3.18 -17.78
C PHE A 213 -3.38 -3.98 -18.82
N ARG A 214 -3.56 -5.29 -18.67
CA ARG A 214 -4.43 -6.11 -19.53
C ARG A 214 -5.90 -5.71 -19.39
N THR A 215 -6.36 -5.34 -18.20
CA THR A 215 -7.75 -4.91 -17.99
C THR A 215 -7.97 -3.47 -18.48
N LEU A 216 -6.98 -2.58 -18.32
CA LEU A 216 -6.97 -1.25 -18.96
C LEU A 216 -6.94 -1.35 -20.50
N ASP A 217 -6.11 -2.22 -21.08
CA ASP A 217 -6.05 -2.51 -22.53
C ASP A 217 -7.35 -3.10 -23.07
N LYS A 218 -8.10 -3.88 -22.28
CA LYS A 218 -9.44 -4.36 -22.65
C LYS A 218 -10.47 -3.22 -22.62
N ALA A 219 -10.39 -2.35 -21.62
CA ALA A 219 -11.33 -1.26 -21.40
C ALA A 219 -11.18 -0.11 -22.41
N GLY A 220 -9.94 0.26 -22.75
CA GLY A 220 -9.62 1.35 -23.68
C GLY A 220 -9.74 1.00 -25.18
N ARG A 221 -10.22 -0.20 -25.52
CA ARG A 221 -10.42 -0.61 -26.93
C ARG A 221 -11.59 0.15 -27.57
N PRO A 222 -11.42 0.68 -28.81
CA PRO A 222 -12.54 1.20 -29.59
C PRO A 222 -13.59 0.10 -29.78
N ARG A 223 -14.82 0.36 -29.35
CA ARG A 223 -15.92 -0.62 -29.33
C ARG A 223 -16.84 -0.45 -30.53
N ARG A 224 -17.24 -1.58 -31.13
CA ARG A 224 -18.35 -1.61 -32.09
C ARG A 224 -19.68 -1.55 -31.33
N SER A 225 -20.71 -0.98 -31.96
CA SER A 225 -22.05 -0.83 -31.37
C SER A 225 -22.72 -2.15 -30.98
N THR A 226 -22.22 -3.28 -31.48
CA THR A 226 -22.70 -4.64 -31.22
C THR A 226 -22.03 -5.33 -30.02
N GLU A 227 -21.04 -4.72 -29.38
CA GLU A 227 -20.28 -5.33 -28.28
C GLU A 227 -20.91 -5.03 -26.92
N ALA A 228 -21.05 -6.05 -26.07
CA ALA A 228 -21.56 -5.92 -24.71
C ALA A 228 -20.77 -4.86 -23.91
N ALA A 229 -21.45 -4.02 -23.12
CA ALA A 229 -20.86 -2.90 -22.38
C ALA A 229 -19.62 -3.31 -21.56
N PRO A 230 -18.62 -2.42 -21.38
CA PRO A 230 -17.42 -2.78 -20.61
C PRO A 230 -17.79 -2.96 -19.14
N GLU A 231 -17.02 -3.78 -18.44
CA GLU A 231 -17.15 -3.95 -16.99
C GLU A 231 -16.76 -2.61 -16.33
N PRO A 232 -17.70 -1.89 -15.66
CA PRO A 232 -17.46 -0.53 -15.16
C PRO A 232 -16.51 -0.47 -13.96
N ALA A 233 -16.16 -1.60 -13.35
CA ALA A 233 -15.17 -1.67 -12.28
C ALA A 233 -14.59 -3.07 -12.13
N SER A 234 -13.32 -3.14 -11.74
CA SER A 234 -12.65 -4.33 -11.23
C SER A 234 -12.05 -3.96 -9.87
N VAL A 235 -12.44 -4.67 -8.82
CA VAL A 235 -12.02 -4.39 -7.44
C VAL A 235 -11.26 -5.61 -6.93
N LEU A 236 -9.99 -5.41 -6.61
CA LEU A 236 -9.08 -6.44 -6.15
C LEU A 236 -8.78 -6.19 -4.67
N VAL A 237 -9.03 -7.17 -3.81
CA VAL A 237 -8.80 -7.07 -2.35
C VAL A 237 -7.58 -7.90 -1.99
N GLY A 238 -6.54 -7.23 -1.51
CA GLY A 238 -5.25 -7.79 -1.15
C GLY A 238 -4.80 -7.38 0.25
N HIS A 239 -3.51 -7.54 0.51
CA HIS A 239 -2.86 -7.10 1.74
C HIS A 239 -1.88 -5.94 1.48
N ALA A 240 -1.32 -5.35 2.54
CA ALA A 240 -0.21 -4.40 2.44
C ALA A 240 0.95 -5.01 1.61
N GLU A 241 1.25 -6.28 1.84
CA GLU A 241 2.24 -7.08 1.12
C GLU A 241 1.91 -7.32 -0.35
N THR A 242 0.64 -7.14 -0.78
CA THR A 242 0.25 -7.12 -2.20
C THR A 242 0.52 -5.74 -2.81
N LEU A 243 0.23 -4.67 -2.06
CA LEU A 243 0.21 -3.31 -2.57
C LEU A 243 1.61 -2.64 -2.60
N ILE A 244 2.44 -2.84 -1.58
CA ILE A 244 3.81 -2.26 -1.54
C ILE A 244 4.64 -2.71 -2.75
N PRO A 245 4.72 -4.01 -3.12
CA PRO A 245 5.49 -4.44 -4.27
C PRO A 245 5.02 -3.82 -5.59
N LEU A 246 3.70 -3.68 -5.79
CA LEU A 246 3.13 -3.08 -6.99
C LEU A 246 3.47 -1.59 -7.09
N ILE A 247 3.28 -0.82 -6.00
CA ILE A 247 3.66 0.60 -5.92
C ILE A 247 5.15 0.78 -6.22
N SER A 248 5.98 -0.14 -5.71
CA SER A 248 7.43 -0.13 -5.93
C SER A 248 7.79 -0.49 -7.38
N LEU A 249 7.09 -1.44 -7.99
CA LEU A 249 7.28 -1.83 -9.39
C LEU A 249 6.87 -0.71 -10.36
N LEU A 250 5.88 0.11 -9.98
CA LEU A 250 5.50 1.34 -10.68
C LEU A 250 6.53 2.47 -10.52
N GLY A 251 7.59 2.29 -9.73
CA GLY A 251 8.65 3.29 -9.49
C GLY A 251 8.24 4.42 -8.53
N LEU A 252 7.15 4.27 -7.79
CA LEU A 252 6.62 5.29 -6.89
C LEU A 252 7.35 5.25 -5.53
N TYR A 253 7.48 6.40 -4.87
CA TYR A 253 8.10 6.53 -3.54
C TYR A 253 9.53 5.97 -3.45
N LYS A 254 10.31 6.09 -4.53
CA LYS A 254 11.74 5.76 -4.57
C LYS A 254 12.56 7.01 -4.24
N ASP A 255 12.90 7.19 -2.98
CA ASP A 255 13.78 8.29 -2.55
C ASP A 255 15.20 8.14 -3.11
N GLN A 256 15.87 9.26 -3.41
CA GLN A 256 17.27 9.26 -3.88
C GLN A 256 18.22 8.72 -2.81
N THR A 257 17.97 9.09 -1.54
CA THR A 257 18.68 8.55 -0.38
C THR A 257 17.80 7.49 0.27
N LEU A 258 18.23 6.23 0.19
CA LEU A 258 17.51 5.10 0.78
C LEU A 258 17.42 5.25 2.32
N PRO A 259 16.31 4.85 2.97
CA PRO A 259 16.24 4.79 4.42
C PRO A 259 17.16 3.66 4.94
N THR A 260 18.04 4.00 5.88
CA THR A 260 18.98 3.08 6.54
C THR A 260 18.89 3.24 8.06
N ALA A 261 19.57 2.37 8.82
CA ALA A 261 19.61 2.49 10.27
C ALA A 261 20.29 3.77 10.78
N SER A 262 21.18 4.38 9.99
CA SER A 262 22.04 5.47 10.43
C SER A 262 21.58 6.88 10.00
N ASN A 263 20.50 7.00 9.22
CA ASN A 263 20.09 8.26 8.63
C ASN A 263 18.69 8.77 9.05
N TYR A 264 18.10 8.21 10.12
CA TYR A 264 16.80 8.61 10.68
C TYR A 264 16.59 10.14 10.76
N HIS A 265 17.55 10.85 11.36
CA HIS A 265 17.49 12.32 11.54
C HIS A 265 17.45 13.12 10.23
N THR A 266 17.87 12.54 9.11
CA THR A 266 17.77 13.15 7.78
C THR A 266 16.54 12.67 7.00
N GLN A 267 15.90 11.57 7.43
CA GLN A 267 14.78 10.91 6.74
C GLN A 267 13.40 11.34 7.25
N HIS A 268 13.31 12.47 7.97
CA HIS A 268 12.03 13.06 8.37
C HIS A 268 11.16 13.49 7.17
N GLY A 269 11.78 13.81 6.03
CA GLY A 269 11.12 14.20 4.77
C GLY A 269 10.98 13.10 3.72
N ARG A 270 11.26 11.83 4.05
CA ARG A 270 11.22 10.70 3.12
C ARG A 270 9.86 10.57 2.40
N SER A 271 9.88 10.20 1.13
CA SER A 271 8.65 9.85 0.40
C SER A 271 8.17 8.45 0.73
N PHE A 272 9.09 7.48 0.96
CA PHE A 272 8.70 6.15 1.42
C PHE A 272 8.30 6.17 2.90
N ARG A 273 7.02 6.44 3.12
CA ARG A 273 6.39 6.51 4.43
C ARG A 273 5.12 5.65 4.40
N THR A 274 5.24 4.38 4.78
CA THR A 274 4.17 3.36 4.74
C THR A 274 2.90 3.87 5.39
N SER A 275 3.07 4.65 6.45
CA SER A 275 2.05 5.31 7.24
C SER A 275 1.09 6.19 6.42
N ARG A 276 1.54 6.70 5.26
CA ARG A 276 0.75 7.48 4.30
C ARG A 276 0.41 6.72 3.02
N ILE A 277 1.22 5.73 2.65
CA ILE A 277 1.13 4.98 1.38
C ILE A 277 0.14 3.82 1.51
N ILE A 278 0.28 3.03 2.58
CA ILE A 278 -0.49 1.80 2.82
C ILE A 278 -1.20 1.80 4.20
N PRO A 279 -2.14 2.74 4.43
CA PRO A 279 -3.11 2.62 5.52
C PRO A 279 -3.91 1.28 5.55
N TYR A 280 -4.55 0.94 6.68
CA TYR A 280 -5.75 0.08 6.71
C TYR A 280 -6.78 0.63 5.72
N ALA A 281 -7.38 -0.26 4.93
CA ALA A 281 -8.24 0.11 3.80
C ALA A 281 -7.56 1.02 2.76
N ALA A 282 -6.22 1.02 2.70
CA ALA A 282 -5.48 1.68 1.63
C ALA A 282 -5.99 1.25 0.26
N ASN A 283 -6.01 2.21 -0.63
CA ASN A 283 -6.53 2.03 -1.97
C ASN A 283 -5.60 2.66 -2.99
N LEU A 284 -5.47 1.99 -4.13
CA LEU A 284 -4.79 2.49 -5.31
C LEU A 284 -5.81 2.40 -6.45
N LEU A 285 -6.05 3.49 -7.15
CA LEU A 285 -7.07 3.61 -8.18
C LEU A 285 -6.41 3.95 -9.51
N PHE A 286 -6.67 3.12 -10.51
CA PHE A 286 -6.41 3.43 -11.90
C PHE A 286 -7.75 3.86 -12.52
N VAL A 287 -7.86 5.14 -12.91
CA VAL A 287 -9.08 5.71 -13.51
C VAL A 287 -8.81 6.03 -14.96
N LEU A 288 -9.43 5.25 -15.86
CA LEU A 288 -9.31 5.43 -17.30
C LEU A 288 -10.50 6.25 -17.82
N TYR A 289 -10.23 7.50 -18.20
CA TYR A 289 -11.19 8.42 -18.79
C TYR A 289 -11.26 8.23 -20.30
N ASP A 290 -12.47 8.16 -20.85
CA ASP A 290 -12.70 8.34 -22.29
C ASP A 290 -12.67 9.84 -22.63
N CYS A 291 -11.87 10.21 -23.63
CA CYS A 291 -11.58 11.60 -23.98
C CYS A 291 -11.42 11.74 -25.50
N GLN A 292 -11.81 12.90 -26.05
CA GLN A 292 -11.82 13.15 -27.50
C GLN A 292 -10.46 12.92 -28.21
N ARG A 293 -9.34 13.05 -27.47
CA ARG A 293 -7.97 12.87 -28.00
C ARG A 293 -7.37 11.49 -27.65
N GLY A 294 -8.22 10.53 -27.29
CA GLY A 294 -7.87 9.19 -26.82
C GLY A 294 -7.91 9.06 -25.29
N PRO A 295 -7.93 7.82 -24.74
CA PRO A 295 -8.08 7.60 -23.31
C PRO A 295 -6.96 8.21 -22.46
N ARG A 296 -7.32 8.74 -21.29
CA ARG A 296 -6.40 9.30 -20.29
C ARG A 296 -6.45 8.50 -19.00
N LEU A 297 -5.31 8.27 -18.38
CA LEU A 297 -5.18 7.43 -17.18
C LEU A 297 -4.72 8.29 -15.99
N GLN A 298 -5.57 8.42 -14.97
CA GLN A 298 -5.18 8.98 -13.68
C GLN A 298 -4.86 7.86 -12.69
N LEU A 299 -3.85 8.10 -11.85
CA LEU A 299 -3.55 7.30 -10.67
C LEU A 299 -3.99 8.08 -9.44
N LEU A 300 -4.62 7.40 -8.47
CA LEU A 300 -4.86 7.93 -7.14
C LEU A 300 -4.39 6.91 -6.11
N ILE A 301 -3.89 7.39 -4.98
CA ILE A 301 -3.59 6.58 -3.80
C ILE A 301 -4.30 7.19 -2.59
N ASN A 302 -5.03 6.38 -1.83
CA ASN A 302 -5.84 6.82 -0.68
C ASN A 302 -6.71 8.04 -1.07
N GLU A 303 -7.49 7.82 -2.14
CA GLU A 303 -8.36 8.79 -2.82
C GLU A 303 -7.68 10.11 -3.30
N THR A 304 -6.35 10.22 -3.22
CA THR A 304 -5.58 11.42 -3.57
C THR A 304 -4.86 11.24 -4.91
N PRO A 305 -4.96 12.17 -5.88
CA PRO A 305 -4.23 12.09 -7.15
C PRO A 305 -2.72 11.96 -6.96
N LEU A 306 -2.11 11.07 -7.75
CA LEU A 306 -0.68 10.79 -7.74
C LEU A 306 -0.13 10.80 -9.17
N HIS A 307 1.00 11.47 -9.39
CA HIS A 307 1.66 11.46 -10.70
C HIS A 307 2.45 10.18 -10.93
N PHE A 308 2.34 9.62 -12.14
CA PHE A 308 3.27 8.58 -12.60
C PHE A 308 4.70 9.16 -12.70
N PRO A 309 5.77 8.39 -12.43
CA PRO A 309 7.14 8.91 -12.40
C PRO A 309 7.54 9.73 -13.63
N ASN A 310 7.15 9.28 -14.83
CA ASN A 310 7.46 9.96 -16.10
C ASN A 310 6.54 11.15 -16.44
N PHE A 311 5.53 11.47 -15.63
CA PHE A 311 4.46 12.43 -15.95
C PHE A 311 4.14 13.38 -14.79
N GLN A 312 5.18 13.99 -14.19
CA GLN A 312 5.08 14.86 -13.00
C GLN A 312 4.25 16.15 -13.18
N THR A 313 3.80 16.47 -14.39
CA THR A 313 3.03 17.69 -14.71
C THR A 313 1.63 17.41 -15.26
N GLU A 314 1.20 16.15 -15.32
CA GLU A 314 -0.13 15.75 -15.80
C GLU A 314 -0.80 14.80 -14.80
N ASP A 315 -1.94 15.20 -14.23
CA ASP A 315 -2.73 14.33 -13.32
C ASP A 315 -3.32 13.11 -14.03
N ALA A 316 -3.53 13.20 -15.35
CA ALA A 316 -4.16 12.17 -16.16
C ALA A 316 -3.56 12.11 -17.58
N PRO A 317 -2.28 11.70 -17.74
CA PRO A 317 -1.63 11.57 -19.05
C PRO A 317 -2.37 10.62 -20.01
N LEU A 318 -2.05 10.68 -21.31
CA LEU A 318 -2.63 9.76 -22.29
C LEU A 318 -2.21 8.32 -21.97
N TYR A 319 -3.19 7.40 -21.95
CA TYR A 319 -2.98 6.01 -21.54
C TYR A 319 -1.89 5.31 -22.37
N ARG A 320 -1.86 5.58 -23.68
CA ARG A 320 -0.85 5.03 -24.60
C ARG A 320 0.58 5.46 -24.24
N ASP A 321 0.75 6.66 -23.68
CA ASP A 321 2.06 7.22 -23.35
C ASP A 321 2.54 6.63 -22.01
N VAL A 322 1.63 6.44 -21.03
CA VAL A 322 1.90 5.65 -19.81
C VAL A 322 2.28 4.21 -20.14
N ARG A 323 1.54 3.57 -21.05
CA ARG A 323 1.83 2.22 -21.54
C ARG A 323 3.19 2.14 -22.27
N ALA A 324 3.59 3.20 -22.97
CA ALA A 324 4.91 3.28 -23.60
C ALA A 324 6.03 3.44 -22.56
N ALA A 325 5.83 4.27 -21.52
CA ALA A 325 6.79 4.45 -20.43
C ALA A 325 7.09 3.12 -19.70
N TYR A 326 6.04 2.33 -19.40
CA TYR A 326 6.20 1.01 -18.76
C TYR A 326 6.44 -0.16 -19.73
N ARG A 327 6.75 0.09 -21.01
CA ARG A 327 6.92 -1.00 -22.00
C ARG A 327 7.98 -2.02 -21.60
N TYR A 328 9.05 -1.59 -20.92
CA TYR A 328 10.09 -2.50 -20.41
C TYR A 328 9.57 -3.52 -19.38
N LEU A 329 8.51 -3.20 -18.62
CA LEU A 329 7.83 -4.15 -17.74
C LEU A 329 6.78 -4.96 -18.50
N LEU A 330 6.00 -4.33 -19.38
CA LEU A 330 4.94 -4.99 -20.15
C LEU A 330 5.48 -6.08 -21.09
N ASP A 331 6.67 -5.87 -21.65
CA ASP A 331 7.33 -6.84 -22.53
C ASP A 331 8.33 -7.74 -21.77
N GLY A 332 8.76 -7.32 -20.57
CA GLY A 332 9.94 -7.87 -19.89
C GLY A 332 9.76 -8.45 -18.48
N CYS A 333 8.70 -8.10 -17.74
CA CYS A 333 8.48 -8.55 -16.36
C CYS A 333 7.85 -9.95 -16.34
N ASP A 334 8.64 -11.02 -16.31
CA ASP A 334 8.13 -12.40 -16.27
C ASP A 334 8.28 -13.02 -14.88
N PHE A 335 7.15 -13.36 -14.24
CA PHE A 335 7.14 -13.84 -12.86
C PHE A 335 7.97 -15.11 -12.68
N ASN A 336 7.83 -16.10 -13.56
CA ASN A 336 8.57 -17.36 -13.44
C ASN A 336 10.08 -17.10 -13.60
N ARG A 337 10.48 -16.34 -14.61
CA ARG A 337 11.90 -16.02 -14.87
C ARG A 337 12.55 -15.24 -13.73
N GLU A 338 11.86 -14.28 -13.13
CA GLU A 338 12.43 -13.50 -12.02
C GLU A 338 12.37 -14.27 -10.68
N CYS A 339 11.29 -15.01 -10.41
CA CYS A 339 11.10 -15.71 -9.13
C CYS A 339 11.73 -17.11 -9.07
N GLU A 340 11.96 -17.81 -10.19
CA GLU A 340 12.64 -19.12 -10.18
C GLU A 340 14.17 -18.98 -10.22
N ARG A 341 14.70 -17.83 -10.62
CA ARG A 341 16.14 -17.56 -10.58
C ARG A 341 16.65 -17.67 -9.15
N LYS A 342 17.61 -18.58 -8.93
CA LYS A 342 18.43 -18.58 -7.72
C LYS A 342 19.09 -17.20 -7.58
N PRO A 343 19.12 -16.60 -6.38
CA PRO A 343 19.72 -15.28 -6.19
C PRO A 343 21.18 -15.30 -6.66
N LYS A 344 21.47 -14.53 -7.72
CA LYS A 344 22.85 -14.20 -8.05
C LYS A 344 23.33 -13.21 -7.00
N SER A 345 24.45 -13.52 -6.36
CA SER A 345 25.20 -12.60 -5.51
C SER A 345 25.73 -11.44 -6.35
N ARG A 346 24.90 -10.43 -6.56
CA ARG A 346 25.30 -9.09 -7.01
C ARG A 346 24.83 -8.12 -5.94
N GLY A 347 25.77 -7.30 -5.45
CA GLY A 347 25.50 -6.27 -4.45
C GLY A 347 24.58 -5.18 -4.97
N PRO A 348 24.37 -4.11 -4.19
CA PRO A 348 23.41 -3.06 -4.53
C PRO A 348 23.78 -2.40 -5.86
N ASN A 349 23.00 -2.71 -6.91
CA ASN A 349 23.01 -1.94 -8.14
C ASN A 349 22.29 -0.62 -7.88
N ILE A 350 23.09 0.41 -7.66
CA ILE A 350 22.70 1.80 -7.92
C ILE A 350 22.45 1.90 -9.44
N GLU A 351 21.50 2.75 -9.85
CA GLU A 351 21.05 3.00 -11.24
C GLU A 351 20.13 1.94 -11.87
N LEU A 352 18.83 2.26 -11.82
CA LEU A 352 17.94 2.48 -12.98
C LEU A 352 16.72 3.32 -12.53
#